data_AF-A0A1W0E3F1-F1
#
_entry.id   AF-A0A1W0E3F1-F1
#
_cell.length_a   1.000
_cell.length_b   1.000
_cell.length_c   1.000
_cell.angle_alpha   90.00
_cell.angle_beta   90.00
_cell.angle_gamma   90.00
#
_symmetry.space_group_name_H-M   'P 1'
#
loop_
_entity.id
_entity.type
_entity.pdbx_description
1 polymer ?
#
loop_
_entity_poly.entity_id
_entity_poly.type
_entity_poly.pdbx_seq_one_letter_code
_entity_poly.pdbx_strand_id
1 'polypeptide(L)'
;MILESFEKLEHGTFTCVIGTVDAIQDKLALLICNDKTIKVLYQDLLSYKSKNVFVYGTVEDNYIKEVFSCSINDDFDFHSLKLLHEIQNKNKELY
;
A
#
# COMPACT_ATOMS: atom_id res chain seq x y z
N MET A 1 -10.13 -6.96 2.81
CA MET A 1 -9.60 -6.90 1.45
C MET A 1 -8.29 -6.12 1.51
N ILE A 2 -7.20 -6.83 1.80
CA ILE A 2 -5.85 -6.27 1.88
C ILE A 2 -5.07 -6.98 0.79
N LEU A 3 -4.26 -6.24 0.02
CA LEU A 3 -3.34 -6.75 -0.99
C LEU A 3 -4.00 -7.50 -2.17
N GLU A 4 -5.01 -6.94 -2.83
CA GLU A 4 -5.22 -7.43 -4.20
C GLU A 4 -3.93 -7.23 -4.98
N SER A 5 -3.45 -8.35 -5.52
CA SER A 5 -2.27 -8.48 -6.36
C SER A 5 -2.06 -7.21 -7.19
N PHE A 6 -0.96 -6.50 -6.93
CA PHE A 6 -0.46 -5.40 -7.77
C PHE A 6 -0.30 -5.77 -9.25
N GLU A 7 -0.55 -7.03 -9.60
CA GLU A 7 -0.49 -7.57 -10.95
C GLU A 7 -1.73 -7.22 -11.80
N LYS A 8 -2.80 -6.65 -11.20
CA LYS A 8 -3.95 -6.10 -11.92
C LYS A 8 -4.51 -4.84 -11.24
N LEU A 9 -3.68 -3.83 -11.07
CA LEU A 9 -4.19 -2.51 -10.71
C LEU A 9 -4.88 -1.90 -11.95
N GLU A 10 -6.21 -2.08 -12.04
CA GLU A 10 -7.01 -1.43 -13.08
C GLU A 10 -7.12 0.07 -12.80
N HIS A 11 -6.88 0.89 -13.82
CA HIS A 11 -7.01 2.35 -13.74
C HIS A 11 -8.40 2.73 -13.21
N GLY A 12 -8.45 3.64 -12.25
CA GLY A 12 -9.69 4.12 -11.62
C GLY A 12 -10.20 3.27 -10.46
N THR A 13 -9.55 2.15 -10.15
CA THR A 13 -9.94 1.28 -9.02
C THR A 13 -9.40 1.81 -7.70
N PHE A 14 -10.22 1.76 -6.64
CA PHE A 14 -9.76 2.05 -5.29
C PHE A 14 -8.97 0.87 -4.72
N THR A 15 -7.83 1.17 -4.12
CA THR A 15 -6.95 0.16 -3.52
C THR A 15 -6.38 0.64 -2.19
N CYS A 16 -5.87 -0.31 -1.42
CA CYS A 16 -5.13 -0.04 -0.19
C CYS A 16 -3.76 -0.71 -0.23
N VAL A 17 -2.76 -0.02 0.32
CA VAL A 17 -1.37 -0.42 0.31
C VAL A 17 -0.79 -0.24 1.69
N ILE A 18 -0.10 -1.26 2.16
CA ILE A 18 0.75 -1.18 3.34
C ILE A 18 2.17 -1.40 2.85
N GLY A 19 3.04 -0.43 3.07
CA GLY A 19 4.42 -0.47 2.58
C GLY A 19 5.38 0.31 3.46
N THR A 20 6.67 0.03 3.27
CA THR A 20 7.76 0.76 3.90
C THR A 20 8.17 1.93 3.01
N VAL A 21 8.30 3.12 3.58
CA VAL A 21 8.77 4.31 2.87
C VAL A 21 10.26 4.14 2.54
N ASP A 22 10.60 4.15 1.25
CA ASP A 22 11.97 4.05 0.74
C ASP A 22 12.55 5.44 0.47
N ALA A 23 11.80 6.27 -0.27
CA ALA A 23 12.20 7.63 -0.59
C ALA A 23 10.99 8.54 -0.84
N ILE A 24 11.21 9.84 -0.73
CA ILE A 24 10.23 10.87 -1.04
C ILE A 24 10.87 11.83 -2.05
N GLN A 25 10.21 12.03 -3.19
CA GLN A 25 10.67 12.88 -4.28
C GLN A 25 9.52 13.79 -4.72
N ASP A 26 9.67 15.10 -4.49
CA ASP A 26 8.67 16.15 -4.77
C ASP A 26 7.30 15.94 -4.11
N LYS A 27 6.37 15.27 -4.81
CA LYS A 27 5.02 14.92 -4.32
C LYS A 27 4.77 13.41 -4.37
N LEU A 28 5.80 12.62 -4.64
CA LEU A 28 5.73 11.17 -4.74
C LEU A 28 6.46 10.51 -3.58
N ALA A 29 5.77 9.60 -2.91
CA ALA A 29 6.37 8.65 -1.97
C ALA A 29 6.61 7.32 -2.69
N LEU A 30 7.81 6.79 -2.55
CA LEU A 30 8.17 5.45 -3.01
C LEU A 30 8.01 4.49 -1.84
N LEU A 31 7.09 3.53 -1.98
CA LEU A 31 6.82 2.52 -0.97
C LEU A 31 7.30 1.15 -1.45
N ILE A 32 8.02 0.43 -0.61
CA ILE A 32 8.36 -0.97 -0.84
C ILE A 32 7.25 -1.84 -0.24
N CYS A 33 6.64 -2.67 -1.07
CA CYS A 33 5.64 -3.66 -0.66
C CYS A 33 5.88 -4.96 -1.43
N ASN A 34 6.09 -6.08 -0.73
CA ASN A 34 6.36 -7.39 -1.34
C ASN A 34 7.43 -7.33 -2.45
N ASP A 35 8.56 -6.68 -2.16
CA ASP A 35 9.70 -6.49 -3.08
C ASP A 35 9.40 -5.67 -4.35
N LYS A 36 8.23 -5.02 -4.42
CA LYS A 36 7.86 -4.09 -5.49
C LYS A 36 7.85 -2.66 -4.96
N THR A 37 8.32 -1.71 -5.78
CA THR A 37 8.23 -0.28 -5.51
C THR A 37 6.93 0.28 -6.06
N ILE A 38 6.18 0.98 -5.20
CA ILE A 38 4.90 1.59 -5.52
C ILE A 38 5.05 3.09 -5.36
N LYS A 39 4.56 3.84 -6.36
CA LYS A 39 4.55 5.29 -6.32
C LYS A 39 3.21 5.75 -5.76
N VAL A 40 3.25 6.65 -4.79
CA VAL A 40 2.05 7.27 -4.22
C VAL A 40 2.17 8.78 -4.36
N LEU A 41 1.19 9.40 -5.02
CA LEU A 41 1.02 10.84 -5.01
C LEU A 41 0.34 11.23 -3.70
N TYR A 42 1.13 11.67 -2.72
CA TYR A 42 0.63 12.01 -1.39
C TYR A 42 0.06 13.44 -1.34
N GLN A 43 -0.93 13.65 -0.47
CA GLN A 43 -1.49 14.96 -0.18
C GLN A 43 -0.83 15.59 1.06
N ASP A 44 -0.50 14.77 2.07
CA ASP A 44 0.19 15.20 3.29
C ASP A 44 1.43 14.32 3.56
N LEU A 45 2.52 14.95 3.97
CA LEU A 45 3.79 14.30 4.29
C LEU A 45 3.81 13.68 5.70
N LEU A 46 2.88 14.05 6.59
CA LEU A 46 2.91 13.65 8.01
C LEU A 46 2.97 12.12 8.18
N SER A 47 2.13 11.36 7.48
CA SER A 47 2.10 9.90 7.55
C SER A 47 3.36 9.22 7.01
N TYR A 48 4.08 9.88 6.09
CA TYR A 48 5.28 9.35 5.43
C TYR A 48 6.57 9.65 6.19
N LYS A 49 6.49 10.34 7.33
CA LYS A 49 7.62 10.47 8.27
C LYS A 49 7.89 9.18 9.05
N SER A 50 6.91 8.29 9.10
CA SER A 50 7.06 6.96 9.69
C SER A 50 7.68 5.99 8.68
N LYS A 51 8.36 4.96 9.19
CA LYS A 51 8.96 3.93 8.32
C LYS A 51 7.89 3.18 7.54
N ASN A 52 6.77 2.87 8.18
CA ASN A 52 5.68 2.10 7.59
C ASN A 52 4.44 2.99 7.44
N VAL A 53 3.73 2.86 6.32
CA VAL A 53 2.55 3.65 6.02
C VAL A 53 1.47 2.78 5.40
N PHE A 54 0.22 3.05 5.79
CA PHE A 54 -0.98 2.57 5.11
C PHE A 54 -1.48 3.70 4.21
N VAL A 55 -1.77 3.39 2.97
CA VAL A 55 -2.31 4.32 1.97
C VAL A 55 -3.57 3.72 1.38
N TYR A 56 -4.63 4.51 1.37
CA TYR A 56 -5.85 4.25 0.60
C TYR A 56 -5.96 5.30 -0.50
N GLY A 57 -6.21 4.84 -1.72
CA GLY A 57 -6.24 5.74 -2.87
C GLY A 57 -6.78 5.09 -4.13
N THR A 58 -6.79 5.88 -5.19
CA THR A 58 -7.20 5.43 -6.53
C THR A 58 -5.96 5.09 -7.35
N VAL A 59 -5.99 3.96 -8.04
CA VAL A 59 -4.97 3.59 -9.01
C VAL A 59 -5.07 4.52 -10.22
N GLU A 60 -3.97 5.21 -10.49
CA GLU A 60 -3.69 5.88 -11.76
C GLU A 60 -2.54 5.11 -12.44
N ASP A 61 -2.38 5.26 -13.74
CA ASP A 61 -1.54 4.40 -14.61
C ASP A 61 -0.24 3.87 -13.99
N ASN A 62 0.52 4.71 -13.28
CA ASN A 62 1.81 4.35 -12.68
C ASN A 62 1.96 4.74 -11.20
N TYR A 63 0.89 5.23 -10.56
CA TYR A 63 0.93 5.65 -9.16
C TYR A 63 -0.44 5.56 -8.52
N ILE A 64 -0.47 5.58 -7.19
CA ILE A 64 -1.70 5.66 -6.42
C ILE A 64 -1.92 7.12 -6.04
N LYS A 65 -3.06 7.68 -6.42
CA LYS A 65 -3.50 8.98 -5.95
C LYS A 65 -4.07 8.82 -4.56
N GLU A 66 -3.38 9.34 -3.55
CA GLU A 66 -3.81 9.25 -2.15
C GLU A 66 -5.18 9.88 -1.95
N VAL A 67 -6.04 9.18 -1.22
CA VAL A 67 -7.28 9.70 -0.62
C VAL A 67 -7.10 9.83 0.89
N PHE A 68 -6.41 8.87 1.51
CA PHE A 68 -6.11 8.86 2.94
C PHE A 68 -4.83 8.06 3.21
N SER A 69 -4.04 8.49 4.19
CA SER A 69 -2.92 7.71 4.70
C SER A 69 -2.79 7.79 6.21
N CYS A 70 -2.18 6.77 6.80
CA CYS A 70 -1.80 6.78 8.21
C CYS A 70 -0.45 6.10 8.45
N SER A 71 0.30 6.64 9.41
CA SER A 71 1.51 6.01 9.92
C SER A 71 1.19 4.68 10.59
N ILE A 72 1.97 3.65 10.27
CA ILE A 72 1.94 2.36 10.94
C ILE A 72 3.15 2.29 11.87
N ASN A 73 3.00 1.60 13.01
CA ASN A 73 4.11 1.35 13.91
C ASN A 73 5.27 0.63 13.20
N ASP A 74 6.50 0.95 13.60
CA ASP A 74 7.71 0.42 12.97
C ASP A 74 7.87 -1.09 13.19
N ASP A 75 7.31 -1.60 14.30
CA ASP A 75 7.29 -3.04 14.68
C ASP A 75 6.19 -3.85 13.97
N PHE A 76 5.55 -3.28 12.94
CA PHE A 76 4.48 -3.97 12.22
C PHE A 76 4.99 -5.22 11.49
N ASP A 77 4.35 -6.35 11.78
CA ASP A 77 4.72 -7.65 11.20
C ASP A 77 4.07 -7.86 9.82
N PHE A 78 4.79 -7.44 8.78
CA PHE A 78 4.41 -7.67 7.39
C PHE A 78 4.34 -9.17 7.03
N HIS A 79 5.07 -10.05 7.73
CA HIS A 79 5.05 -11.48 7.45
C HIS A 79 3.72 -12.09 7.85
N SER A 80 3.24 -11.79 9.06
CA SER A 80 1.91 -12.20 9.52
C SER A 80 0.79 -11.68 8.62
N LEU A 81 0.91 -10.43 8.15
CA LEU A 81 -0.06 -9.86 7.20
C LEU A 81 -0.09 -10.62 5.87
N LYS A 82 1.08 -10.95 5.33
CA LYS A 82 1.21 -11.73 4.09
C LYS A 82 0.58 -13.12 4.26
N LEU A 83 0.85 -13.79 5.38
CA LEU A 83 0.26 -15.09 5.67
C LEU A 83 -1.28 -15.01 5.76
N LEU A 84 -1.81 -13.99 6.44
CA LEU A 84 -3.27 -13.76 6.51
C LEU A 84 -3.87 -13.56 5.11
N HIS A 85 -3.19 -12.78 4.27
CA HIS A 85 -3.63 -12.55 2.89
C HIS A 85 -3.64 -13.84 2.07
N GLU A 86 -2.61 -14.68 2.18
CA GLU A 86 -2.57 -15.99 1.53
C GLU A 86 -3.70 -16.92 2.02
N ILE A 87 -4.01 -16.91 3.31
CA ILE A 87 -5.13 -17.65 3.89
C ILE A 87 -6.47 -17.14 3.34
N GLN A 88 -6.68 -15.82 3.29
CA GLN A 88 -7.89 -15.22 2.72
C GLN A 88 -8.08 -15.60 1.25
N ASN A 89 -7.01 -15.53 0.45
CA ASN A 89 -7.05 -15.92 -0.95
C ASN A 89 -7.35 -17.41 -1.16
N LYS A 90 -6.88 -18.28 -0.26
CA LYS A 90 -7.21 -19.73 -0.29
C LYS A 90 -8.67 -20.00 0.11
N ASN A 91 -9.27 -19.12 0.90
CA ASN A 91 -10.62 -19.24 1.41
C ASN A 91 -11.60 -18.22 0.78
N LYS A 92 -11.38 -17.85 -0.49
CA LYS A 92 -12.24 -16.87 -1.21
C LYS A 92 -13.72 -17.24 -1.25
N GLU A 93 -14.07 -18.50 -1.03
CA GLU A 93 -15.47 -18.95 -0.98
C GLU A 93 -16.19 -18.56 0.33
N LEU A 94 -15.45 -18.10 1.35
CA LEU A 94 -15.99 -17.70 2.66
C LEU A 94 -16.10 -16.18 2.83
N TYR A 95 -15.62 -15.38 1.87
CA TYR A 95 -15.55 -13.91 1.97
C TYR A 95 -15.86 -13.19 0.65
#